data_AF-A0A914XAY5-F1
#
_entry.id   AF-A0A914XAY5-F1
#
_cell.length_a   1.000
_cell.length_b   1.000
_cell.length_c   1.000
_cell.angle_alpha   90.00
_cell.angle_beta   90.00
_cell.angle_gamma   90.00
#
_symmetry.space_group_name_H-M   'P 1'
#
loop_
_entity.id
_entity.type
_entity.pdbx_description
1 polymer ?
#
loop_
_entity_poly.entity_id
_entity_poly.type
_entity_poly.pdbx_seq_one_letter_code
_entity_poly.pdbx_strand_id
1 'polypeptide(L)'
;MSQVRCQFNSNDPKYMCCCGCHIMTGAKILASIFTIVIVLQEVYVIAVPRDIGVTNDEKIIAQIILYSHLVAIPINALILGTLWFGLIKERHRFLIPTLFCLVLSLAAVMMIGARLIAMTFVLTNKIGYAEAGIGALLLYTFVFGGVFALQCWFFHILKNAYSYIKQKQLFLTSDDFIVQQMEQARVAEPTANPAPPAYNEAAAYHNFSGKNGDVE
;
A
#
# COMPACT_ATOMS: atom_id res chain seq x y z
N MET A 1 1.50 29.67 -26.35
CA MET A 1 2.40 28.85 -25.51
C MET A 1 1.65 27.59 -25.09
N SER A 2 1.98 26.43 -25.67
CA SER A 2 1.37 25.15 -25.30
C SER A 2 1.88 24.76 -23.91
N GLN A 3 1.02 24.87 -22.90
CA GLN A 3 1.33 24.42 -21.54
C GLN A 3 1.47 22.90 -21.57
N VAL A 4 2.71 22.41 -21.51
CA VAL A 4 3.01 20.97 -21.46
C VAL A 4 2.48 20.47 -20.11
N ARG A 5 1.29 19.87 -20.11
CA ARG A 5 0.77 19.18 -18.92
C ARG A 5 1.67 17.97 -18.67
N CYS A 6 2.40 17.99 -17.56
CA CYS A 6 3.06 16.78 -17.07
C CYS A 6 1.98 15.77 -16.68
N GLN A 7 1.61 14.88 -17.60
CA GLN A 7 0.69 13.78 -17.32
C GLN A 7 1.33 12.85 -16.28
N PHE A 8 0.54 12.42 -15.30
CA PHE A 8 0.98 11.42 -14.33
C PHE A 8 1.30 10.11 -15.07
N ASN A 9 2.58 9.77 -15.16
CA ASN A 9 3.01 8.51 -15.77
C ASN A 9 3.00 7.38 -14.72
N SER A 10 1.99 6.49 -14.80
CA SER A 10 1.90 5.32 -13.93
C SER A 10 3.01 4.29 -14.17
N ASN A 11 3.67 4.34 -15.33
CA ASN A 11 4.72 3.39 -15.72
C ASN A 11 6.13 3.90 -15.38
N ASP A 12 6.24 4.98 -14.60
CA ASP A 12 7.52 5.45 -14.11
C ASP A 12 8.20 4.34 -13.27
N PRO A 13 9.48 3.99 -13.55
CA PRO A 13 10.20 2.93 -12.84
C PRO A 13 10.21 3.12 -11.32
N LYS A 14 10.02 4.35 -10.81
CA LYS A 14 9.89 4.60 -9.36
C LYS A 14 8.66 3.95 -8.71
N TYR A 15 7.65 3.56 -9.49
CA TYR A 15 6.45 2.85 -9.03
C TYR A 15 6.46 1.36 -9.37
N MET A 16 7.61 0.82 -9.77
CA MET A 16 7.80 -0.61 -9.94
C MET A 16 8.38 -1.22 -8.66
N CYS A 17 7.89 -2.40 -8.31
CA CYS A 17 8.46 -3.21 -7.23
C CYS A 17 9.69 -3.99 -7.77
N CYS A 18 10.48 -4.58 -6.87
CA CYS A 18 11.64 -5.41 -7.20
C CYS A 18 11.31 -6.57 -8.14
N CYS A 19 10.05 -7.04 -8.19
CA CYS A 19 9.60 -8.03 -9.18
C CYS A 19 9.34 -7.49 -10.60
N GLY A 20 9.59 -6.21 -10.88
CA GLY A 20 9.19 -5.55 -12.13
C GLY A 20 7.67 -5.33 -12.27
N CYS A 21 6.92 -5.74 -11.26
CA CYS A 21 5.48 -5.62 -11.13
C CYS A 21 5.11 -4.20 -10.64
N HIS A 22 3.95 -3.67 -11.07
CA HIS A 22 3.47 -2.36 -10.59
C HIS A 22 3.24 -2.37 -9.06
N ILE A 23 3.62 -1.30 -8.35
CA ILE A 23 3.67 -1.27 -6.88
C ILE A 23 2.32 -1.63 -6.22
N MET A 24 1.21 -1.21 -6.82
CA MET A 24 -0.13 -1.55 -6.33
C MET A 24 -0.44 -3.04 -6.45
N THR A 25 0.03 -3.69 -7.51
CA THR A 25 -0.13 -5.14 -7.70
C THR A 25 0.72 -5.89 -6.67
N GLY A 26 1.97 -5.48 -6.49
CA GLY A 26 2.85 -6.03 -5.45
C GLY A 26 2.28 -5.87 -4.05
N ALA A 27 1.73 -4.69 -3.72
CA ALA A 27 1.09 -4.43 -2.44
C ALA A 27 -0.14 -5.33 -2.19
N LYS A 28 -0.98 -5.55 -3.22
CA LYS A 28 -2.14 -6.45 -3.13
C LYS A 28 -1.72 -7.91 -2.94
N ILE A 29 -0.75 -8.39 -3.70
CA ILE A 29 -0.23 -9.77 -3.56
C ILE A 29 0.30 -9.99 -2.15
N LEU A 30 1.12 -9.06 -1.64
CA LEU A 30 1.66 -9.17 -0.28
C LEU A 30 0.56 -9.08 0.78
N ALA A 31 -0.42 -8.19 0.63
CA ALA A 31 -1.56 -8.13 1.52
C ALA A 31 -2.35 -9.46 1.54
N SER A 32 -2.53 -10.11 0.40
CA SER A 32 -3.15 -11.45 0.31
C SER A 32 -2.35 -12.51 1.05
N ILE A 33 -1.03 -12.57 0.84
CA ILE A 33 -0.15 -13.50 1.55
C ILE A 33 -0.24 -13.26 3.06
N PHE A 34 -0.16 -12.01 3.49
CA PHE A 34 -0.28 -11.64 4.91
C PHE A 34 -1.63 -12.06 5.51
N THR A 35 -2.71 -11.86 4.75
CA THR A 35 -4.06 -12.28 5.15
C THR A 35 -4.11 -13.78 5.38
N ILE A 36 -3.57 -14.58 4.45
CA ILE A 36 -3.54 -16.04 4.56
C ILE A 36 -2.72 -16.47 5.78
N VAL A 37 -1.53 -15.89 5.97
CA VAL A 37 -0.66 -16.22 7.10
C VAL A 37 -1.34 -15.92 8.43
N ILE A 38 -1.96 -14.75 8.57
CA ILE A 38 -2.70 -14.39 9.78
C ILE A 38 -3.86 -15.36 10.01
N VAL A 39 -4.66 -15.65 8.98
CA VAL A 39 -5.78 -16.59 9.12
C VAL A 39 -5.30 -17.99 9.53
N LEU A 40 -4.25 -18.51 8.90
CA LEU A 40 -3.67 -19.81 9.25
C LEU A 40 -3.13 -19.82 10.68
N GLN A 41 -2.49 -18.73 11.11
CA GLN A 41 -2.00 -18.59 12.48
C GLN A 41 -3.14 -18.65 13.50
N GLU A 42 -4.23 -17.91 13.28
CA GLU A 42 -5.38 -17.91 14.19
C GLU A 42 -6.10 -19.27 14.18
N VAL A 43 -6.26 -19.90 13.01
CA VAL A 43 -6.85 -21.25 12.90
C VAL A 43 -6.00 -22.27 13.64
N TYR A 44 -4.67 -22.21 13.51
CA TYR A 44 -3.76 -23.08 14.23
C TYR A 44 -3.96 -22.97 15.75
N VAL A 45 -3.97 -21.75 16.29
CA VAL A 45 -4.15 -21.49 17.73
C VAL A 45 -5.48 -22.03 18.25
N ILE A 46 -6.54 -21.93 17.45
CA ILE A 46 -7.86 -22.49 17.79
C ILE A 46 -7.84 -24.04 17.74
N ALA A 47 -7.12 -24.62 16.79
CA ALA A 47 -7.08 -26.06 16.55
C ALA A 47 -6.18 -26.85 17.51
N VAL A 48 -5.23 -26.23 18.21
CA VAL A 48 -4.35 -26.96 19.15
C VAL A 48 -5.17 -27.53 20.33
N PRO A 49 -5.24 -28.87 20.48
CA PRO A 49 -6.00 -29.50 21.55
C PRO A 49 -5.38 -29.18 22.92
N ARG A 50 -6.21 -28.73 23.87
CA ARG A 50 -5.75 -28.19 25.18
C ARG A 50 -5.71 -29.21 26.31
N ASP A 51 -6.15 -30.44 26.07
CA ASP A 51 -6.52 -31.36 27.14
C ASP A 51 -5.54 -32.52 27.38
N ILE A 52 -4.34 -32.51 26.82
CA ILE A 52 -3.40 -33.64 26.98
C ILE A 52 -2.49 -33.41 28.19
N GLY A 53 -2.93 -33.86 29.37
CA GLY A 53 -2.04 -34.17 30.51
C GLY A 53 -1.33 -32.99 31.18
N VAL A 54 -1.85 -31.77 31.01
CA VAL A 54 -1.18 -30.53 31.38
C VAL A 54 -1.27 -30.22 32.89
N THR A 55 -0.15 -29.85 33.52
CA THR A 55 -0.07 -29.43 34.93
C THR A 55 -0.86 -28.13 35.17
N ASN A 56 -1.23 -27.81 36.42
CA ASN A 56 -2.01 -26.61 36.72
C ASN A 56 -1.31 -25.31 36.28
N ASP A 57 0.02 -25.24 36.35
CA ASP A 57 0.79 -24.06 35.93
C ASP A 57 0.78 -23.88 34.41
N GLU A 58 0.91 -24.98 33.67
CA GLU A 58 0.84 -24.96 32.21
C GLU A 58 -0.57 -24.62 31.70
N LYS A 59 -1.63 -24.96 32.44
CA LYS A 59 -3.01 -24.52 32.14
C LYS A 59 -3.15 -23.00 32.22
N ILE A 60 -2.53 -22.36 33.22
CA ILE A 60 -2.55 -20.90 33.36
C ILE A 60 -1.82 -20.25 32.19
N ILE A 61 -0.66 -20.78 31.80
CA ILE A 61 0.11 -20.29 30.64
C ILE A 61 -0.72 -20.44 29.35
N ALA A 62 -1.33 -21.61 29.13
CA ALA A 62 -2.18 -21.86 27.97
C ALA A 62 -3.38 -20.90 27.91
N GLN A 63 -4.01 -20.60 29.06
CA GLN A 63 -5.08 -19.60 29.14
C GLN A 63 -4.58 -18.20 28.80
N ILE A 64 -3.43 -17.77 29.33
CA ILE A 64 -2.86 -16.44 29.02
C ILE A 64 -2.59 -16.32 27.51
N ILE A 65 -1.98 -17.34 26.91
CA ILE A 65 -1.71 -17.38 25.46
C ILE A 65 -3.03 -17.27 24.70
N LEU A 66 -4.03 -18.07 25.06
CA LEU A 66 -5.34 -17.99 24.43
C LEU A 66 -5.97 -16.60 24.52
N TYR A 67 -6.02 -16.02 25.73
CA TYR A 67 -6.64 -14.70 25.92
C TYR A 67 -5.91 -13.63 25.10
N SER A 68 -4.57 -13.71 25.02
CA SER A 68 -3.79 -12.81 24.18
C SER A 68 -4.15 -12.94 22.70
N HIS A 69 -4.38 -14.16 22.21
CA HIS A 69 -4.82 -14.41 20.84
C HIS A 69 -6.26 -13.95 20.59
N LEU A 70 -7.18 -14.17 21.54
CA LEU A 70 -8.56 -13.69 21.43
C LEU A 70 -8.65 -12.16 21.31
N VAL A 71 -7.73 -11.43 21.96
CA VAL A 71 -7.61 -9.98 21.81
C VAL A 71 -6.88 -9.60 20.51
N ALA A 72 -5.91 -10.39 20.06
CA ALA A 72 -5.18 -10.14 18.83
C ALA A 72 -6.04 -10.31 17.58
N ILE A 73 -6.97 -11.29 17.55
CA ILE A 73 -7.88 -11.55 16.42
C ILE A 73 -8.61 -10.29 15.92
N PRO A 74 -9.40 -9.57 16.75
CA PRO A 74 -10.12 -8.39 16.29
C PRO A 74 -9.18 -7.26 15.84
N ILE A 75 -8.01 -7.11 16.47
CA ILE A 75 -7.00 -6.12 16.09
C ILE A 75 -6.43 -6.46 14.71
N ASN A 76 -6.04 -7.72 14.49
CA ASN A 76 -5.53 -8.22 13.23
C ASN A 76 -6.59 -8.07 12.12
N ALA A 77 -7.85 -8.38 12.42
CA ALA A 77 -8.98 -8.20 11.49
C ALA A 77 -9.18 -6.72 11.12
N LEU A 78 -9.07 -5.81 12.09
CA LEU A 78 -9.16 -4.36 11.85
C LEU A 78 -8.00 -3.85 10.97
N ILE A 79 -6.78 -4.31 11.24
CA ILE A 79 -5.58 -3.95 10.45
C ILE A 79 -5.72 -4.47 9.01
N LEU A 80 -6.12 -5.72 8.84
CA LEU A 80 -6.36 -6.32 7.52
C LEU A 80 -7.50 -5.62 6.78
N GLY A 81 -8.61 -5.32 7.47
CA GLY A 81 -9.74 -4.62 6.90
C GLY A 81 -9.37 -3.21 6.42
N THR A 82 -8.64 -2.45 7.24
CA THR A 82 -8.17 -1.10 6.86
C THR A 82 -7.16 -1.14 5.71
N LEU A 83 -6.24 -2.11 5.72
CA LEU A 83 -5.29 -2.34 4.63
C LEU A 83 -6.01 -2.63 3.32
N TRP A 84 -6.90 -3.62 3.30
CA TRP A 84 -7.64 -4.02 2.11
C TRP A 84 -8.54 -2.89 1.61
N PHE A 85 -9.27 -2.23 2.50
CA PHE A 85 -10.12 -1.11 2.14
C PHE A 85 -9.30 0.03 1.52
N GLY A 86 -8.15 0.36 2.10
CA GLY A 86 -7.23 1.37 1.57
C GLY A 86 -6.68 1.03 0.19
N LEU A 87 -6.28 -0.23 -0.03
CA LEU A 87 -5.75 -0.70 -1.31
C LEU A 87 -6.82 -0.82 -2.40
N ILE A 88 -8.04 -1.26 -2.07
CA ILE A 88 -9.15 -1.40 -3.03
C ILE A 88 -9.69 -0.04 -3.43
N LYS A 89 -9.94 0.85 -2.45
CA LYS A 89 -10.49 2.18 -2.71
C LYS A 89 -9.43 3.21 -3.14
N GLU A 90 -8.17 2.81 -3.20
CA GLU A 90 -7.02 3.69 -3.48
C GLU A 90 -7.07 4.98 -2.64
N ARG A 91 -7.34 4.85 -1.34
CA ARG A 91 -7.46 5.98 -0.42
C ARG A 91 -6.31 5.97 0.58
N HIS A 92 -5.36 6.89 0.40
CA HIS A 92 -4.15 6.98 1.23
C HIS A 92 -4.44 7.14 2.74
N ARG A 93 -5.56 7.77 3.12
CA ARG A 93 -5.94 7.98 4.53
C ARG A 93 -6.12 6.67 5.30
N PHE A 94 -6.57 5.60 4.65
CA PHE A 94 -6.77 4.30 5.30
C PHE A 94 -5.47 3.49 5.42
N LEU A 95 -4.41 3.85 4.67
CA LEU A 95 -3.11 3.20 4.78
C LEU A 95 -2.30 3.72 5.99
N ILE A 96 -2.61 4.92 6.50
CA ILE A 96 -1.86 5.53 7.61
C ILE A 96 -2.01 4.71 8.90
N PRO A 97 -3.24 4.34 9.35
CA PRO A 97 -3.40 3.47 10.52
C PRO A 97 -2.68 2.14 10.34
N THR A 98 -2.75 1.54 9.16
CA THR A 98 -2.05 0.28 8.87
C THR A 98 -0.53 0.42 8.99
N LEU A 99 0.06 1.48 8.42
CA LEU A 99 1.50 1.75 8.55
C LEU A 99 1.91 1.96 10.01
N PHE A 100 1.10 2.68 10.79
CA PHE A 100 1.34 2.87 12.22
C PHE A 100 1.28 1.55 12.99
N CYS A 101 0.26 0.72 12.74
CA CYS A 101 0.13 -0.60 13.34
C CYS A 101 1.30 -1.52 12.97
N LEU A 102 1.84 -1.44 11.75
CA LEU A 102 3.02 -2.19 11.34
C LEU A 102 4.29 -1.76 12.08
N VAL A 103 4.46 -0.46 12.35
CA VAL A 103 5.58 0.02 13.17
C VAL A 103 5.46 -0.49 14.61
N LEU A 104 4.25 -0.47 15.18
CA LEU A 104 4.01 -1.01 16.51
C LEU A 104 4.23 -2.53 16.57
N SER A 105 3.78 -3.27 15.56
CA SER A 105 4.01 -4.72 15.49
C SER A 105 5.50 -5.05 15.34
N LEU A 106 6.23 -4.29 14.54
CA LEU A 106 7.69 -4.42 14.41
C LEU A 106 8.39 -4.21 15.76
N ALA A 107 8.01 -3.16 16.50
CA ALA A 107 8.55 -2.89 17.84
C ALA A 107 8.23 -4.04 18.81
N ALA A 108 7.00 -4.57 18.78
CA ALA A 108 6.61 -5.70 19.61
C ALA A 108 7.41 -6.97 19.30
N VAL A 109 7.59 -7.31 18.02
CA VAL A 109 8.40 -8.46 17.59
C VAL A 109 9.84 -8.33 18.06
N MET A 110 10.43 -7.13 17.95
CA MET A 110 11.79 -6.88 18.43
C MET A 110 11.92 -7.04 19.95
N MET A 111 10.97 -6.54 20.73
CA MET A 111 10.96 -6.70 22.19
C MET A 111 10.80 -8.17 22.61
N ILE A 112 9.89 -8.90 21.96
CA ILE A 112 9.66 -10.32 22.25
C ILE A 112 10.87 -11.16 21.84
N GLY A 113 11.41 -10.94 20.63
CA GLY A 113 12.60 -11.63 20.14
C GLY A 113 13.80 -11.42 21.05
N ALA A 114 14.07 -10.18 21.47
CA ALA A 114 15.14 -9.88 22.41
C ALA A 114 14.96 -10.59 23.77
N ARG A 115 13.73 -10.64 24.29
CA ARG A 115 13.43 -11.36 25.53
C ARG A 115 13.62 -12.88 25.39
N LEU A 116 13.18 -13.47 24.29
CA LEU A 116 13.35 -14.90 24.03
C LEU A 116 14.83 -15.27 23.92
N ILE A 117 15.61 -14.51 23.15
CA ILE A 117 17.06 -14.66 23.03
C ILE A 117 17.74 -14.59 24.40
N ALA A 118 17.39 -13.59 25.23
CA ALA A 118 17.94 -13.44 26.58
C ALA A 118 17.55 -14.62 27.51
N MET A 119 16.30 -15.07 27.46
CA MET A 119 15.84 -16.23 28.24
C MET A 119 16.57 -17.51 27.81
N THR A 120 16.69 -17.77 26.51
CA THR A 120 17.42 -18.92 25.98
C THR A 120 18.88 -18.89 26.43
N PHE A 121 19.54 -17.73 26.42
CA PHE A 121 20.91 -17.58 26.90
C PHE A 121 21.05 -17.92 28.39
N VAL A 122 20.16 -17.41 29.24
CA VAL A 122 20.17 -17.70 30.69
C VAL A 122 19.90 -19.18 30.96
N LEU A 123 18.92 -19.78 30.28
CA LEU A 123 18.59 -21.21 30.40
C LEU A 123 19.77 -22.09 29.97
N THR A 124 20.41 -21.76 28.86
CA THR A 124 21.58 -22.49 28.34
C THR A 124 22.72 -22.50 29.35
N ASN A 125 23.03 -21.35 29.94
CA ASN A 125 24.11 -21.22 30.93
C ASN A 125 23.81 -21.97 32.23
N LYS A 126 22.54 -22.09 32.63
CA LYS A 126 22.16 -22.78 33.88
C LYS A 126 22.18 -24.29 33.80
N ILE A 127 21.80 -24.87 32.65
CA ILE A 127 21.59 -26.32 32.52
C ILE A 127 22.86 -27.03 31.99
N GLY A 128 23.88 -26.28 31.55
CA GLY A 128 25.14 -26.86 31.08
C GLY A 128 25.08 -27.47 29.67
N TYR A 129 23.97 -27.27 28.95
CA TYR A 129 23.81 -27.70 27.54
C TYR A 129 24.26 -26.62 26.55
N ALA A 130 25.54 -26.23 26.62
CA ALA A 130 26.08 -25.14 25.80
C ALA A 130 25.85 -25.36 24.29
N GLU A 131 26.03 -26.58 23.78
CA GLU A 131 25.91 -26.88 22.35
C GLU A 131 24.45 -26.78 21.84
N ALA A 132 23.51 -27.38 22.55
CA ALA A 132 22.08 -27.33 22.19
C ALA A 132 21.53 -25.90 22.29
N GLY A 133 22.00 -25.12 23.27
CA GLY A 133 21.58 -23.72 23.41
C GLY A 133 22.13 -22.79 22.34
N ILE A 134 23.37 -23.00 21.87
CA ILE A 134 23.91 -22.26 20.72
C ILE A 134 23.09 -22.55 19.46
N GLY A 135 22.74 -23.82 19.22
CA GLY A 135 21.87 -24.19 18.10
C GLY A 135 20.51 -23.50 18.15
N ALA A 136 19.86 -23.51 19.31
CA ALA A 136 18.58 -22.82 19.51
C ALA A 136 18.70 -21.29 19.31
N LEU A 137 19.76 -20.68 19.84
CA LEU A 137 20.03 -19.25 19.70
C LEU A 137 20.19 -18.84 18.24
N LEU A 138 20.96 -19.61 17.47
CA LEU A 138 21.16 -19.38 16.03
C LEU A 138 19.85 -19.53 15.26
N LEU A 139 19.07 -20.57 15.56
CA LEU A 139 17.76 -20.79 14.95
C LEU A 139 16.81 -19.62 15.23
N TYR A 140 16.67 -19.19 16.48
CA TYR A 140 15.83 -18.04 16.83
C TYR A 140 16.31 -16.77 16.14
N THR A 141 17.62 -16.50 16.16
CA THR A 141 18.19 -15.31 15.50
C THR A 141 17.88 -15.30 14.01
N PHE A 142 18.01 -16.46 13.34
CA PHE A 142 17.71 -16.59 11.92
C PHE A 142 16.21 -16.37 11.62
N VAL A 143 15.33 -17.02 12.39
CA VAL A 143 13.88 -16.88 12.22
C VAL A 143 13.41 -15.45 12.49
N PHE A 144 13.82 -14.84 13.62
CA PHE A 144 13.46 -13.46 13.94
C PHE A 144 14.07 -12.46 12.96
N GLY A 145 15.31 -12.67 12.51
CA GLY A 145 15.94 -11.86 11.48
C GLY A 145 15.20 -11.92 10.15
N GLY A 146 14.77 -13.12 9.73
CA GLY A 146 13.96 -13.31 8.53
C GLY A 146 12.59 -12.63 8.62
N VAL A 147 11.89 -12.77 9.75
CA VAL A 147 10.61 -12.10 10.01
C VAL A 147 10.80 -10.58 9.99
N PHE A 148 11.84 -10.06 10.63
CA PHE A 148 12.16 -8.63 10.63
C PHE A 148 12.42 -8.11 9.21
N ALA A 149 13.24 -8.80 8.42
CA ALA A 149 13.52 -8.44 7.04
C ALA A 149 12.24 -8.41 6.18
N LEU A 150 11.37 -9.42 6.31
CA LEU A 150 10.09 -9.47 5.61
C LEU A 150 9.17 -8.31 6.02
N GLN A 151 9.11 -7.96 7.30
CA GLN A 151 8.32 -6.82 7.78
C GLN A 151 8.84 -5.49 7.25
N CYS A 152 10.16 -5.27 7.26
CA CYS A 152 10.78 -4.08 6.69
C CYS A 152 10.50 -3.97 5.17
N TRP A 153 10.60 -5.09 4.45
CA TRP A 153 10.29 -5.14 3.03
C TRP A 153 8.82 -4.82 2.75
N PHE A 154 7.90 -5.40 3.52
CA PHE A 154 6.47 -5.11 3.41
C PHE A 154 6.14 -3.64 3.70
N PHE A 155 6.74 -3.07 4.76
CA PHE A 155 6.61 -1.66 5.09
C PHE A 155 7.07 -0.76 3.94
N HIS A 156 8.20 -1.08 3.33
CA HIS A 156 8.72 -0.34 2.18
C HIS A 156 7.74 -0.34 1.00
N ILE A 157 7.16 -1.50 0.68
CA ILE A 157 6.18 -1.62 -0.42
C ILE A 157 4.91 -0.81 -0.11
N LEU A 158 4.39 -0.88 1.11
CA LEU A 158 3.22 -0.10 1.50
C LEU A 158 3.49 1.41 1.53
N LYS A 159 4.69 1.84 1.96
CA LYS A 159 5.10 3.25 1.89
C LYS A 159 5.15 3.75 0.45
N ASN A 160 5.65 2.94 -0.47
CA ASN A 160 5.69 3.29 -1.90
C ASN A 160 4.28 3.31 -2.51
N ALA A 161 3.43 2.34 -2.16
CA ALA A 161 2.03 2.34 -2.56
C ALA A 161 1.26 3.57 -2.02
N TYR A 162 1.50 3.94 -0.76
CA TYR A 162 0.97 5.17 -0.16
C TYR A 162 1.41 6.41 -0.95
N SER A 163 2.70 6.51 -1.28
CA SER A 163 3.26 7.65 -2.03
C SER A 163 2.66 7.73 -3.44
N TYR A 164 2.52 6.60 -4.12
CA TYR A 164 1.85 6.48 -5.41
C TYR A 164 0.40 6.98 -5.35
N ILE A 165 -0.40 6.46 -4.41
CA ILE A 165 -1.81 6.85 -4.26
C ILE A 165 -1.92 8.35 -3.93
N LYS A 166 -1.07 8.86 -3.04
CA LYS A 166 -1.05 10.27 -2.65
C LYS A 166 -0.76 11.16 -3.86
N GLN A 167 0.27 10.84 -4.64
CA GLN A 167 0.62 11.62 -5.83
C GLN A 167 -0.48 11.55 -6.88
N LYS A 168 -1.00 10.36 -7.19
CA LYS A 168 -2.13 10.18 -8.12
C LYS A 168 -3.33 11.05 -7.74
N GLN A 169 -3.69 11.09 -6.46
CA GLN A 169 -4.81 11.92 -5.99
C GLN A 169 -4.54 13.42 -6.10
N LEU A 170 -3.32 13.89 -5.79
CA LEU A 170 -2.95 15.29 -5.94
C LEU A 170 -3.04 15.75 -7.41
N PHE A 171 -2.64 14.90 -8.36
CA PHE A 171 -2.80 15.17 -9.79
C PHE A 171 -4.27 15.28 -10.19
N LEU A 172 -5.10 14.30 -9.80
CA LEU A 172 -6.54 14.33 -10.13
C LEU A 172 -7.25 15.57 -9.57
N THR A 173 -6.96 15.96 -8.32
CA THR A 173 -7.54 17.16 -7.71
C THR A 173 -7.09 18.44 -8.41
N SER A 174 -5.86 18.47 -8.94
CA SER A 174 -5.35 19.63 -9.69
C SER A 174 -6.02 19.77 -11.05
N ASP A 175 -6.25 18.65 -11.75
CA ASP A 175 -6.96 18.65 -13.04
C ASP A 175 -8.41 19.11 -12.88
N ASP A 176 -9.13 18.63 -11.86
CA ASP A 176 -10.50 19.05 -11.57
C ASP A 176 -10.58 20.57 -11.31
N PHE A 177 -9.60 21.12 -10.58
CA PHE A 177 -9.53 22.55 -10.31
C PHE A 177 -9.27 23.37 -11.58
N ILE A 178 -8.37 22.90 -12.47
CA ILE A 178 -8.10 23.56 -13.76
C ILE A 178 -9.34 23.52 -14.65
N VAL A 179 -10.05 22.39 -14.70
CA VAL A 179 -11.30 22.26 -15.48
C VAL A 179 -12.36 23.22 -14.94
N GLN A 180 -12.52 23.33 -13.62
CA GLN A 180 -13.45 24.29 -13.01
C GLN A 180 -13.08 25.74 -13.32
N GLN A 181 -11.79 26.11 -13.29
CA GLN A 181 -11.35 27.45 -13.66
C GLN A 181 -11.57 27.76 -15.14
N MET A 182 -11.31 26.79 -16.04
CA MET A 182 -11.57 26.95 -17.47
C MET A 182 -13.06 27.15 -17.77
N GLU A 183 -13.93 26.40 -17.09
CA GLU A 183 -15.38 26.54 -17.22
C GLU A 183 -15.84 27.92 -16.71
N GLN A 184 -15.32 28.36 -15.56
CA GLN A 184 -15.62 29.70 -15.04
C GLN A 184 -15.12 30.82 -15.96
N ALA A 185 -13.93 30.68 -16.55
CA ALA A 185 -13.40 31.65 -17.50
C ALA A 185 -14.25 31.71 -18.78
N ARG A 186 -14.76 30.56 -19.26
CA ARG A 186 -15.65 30.48 -20.43
C ARG A 186 -17.00 31.15 -20.18
N VAL A 187 -17.56 31.02 -18.97
CA VAL A 187 -18.82 31.68 -18.60
C VAL A 187 -18.61 33.18 -18.34
N ALA A 188 -17.43 33.55 -17.82
CA ALA A 188 -17.07 34.94 -17.55
C ALA A 188 -16.64 35.71 -18.81
N GLU A 189 -16.32 35.02 -19.90
CA GLU A 189 -16.07 35.66 -21.20
C GLU A 189 -17.39 36.31 -21.63
N PRO A 190 -17.50 37.65 -21.60
CA PRO A 190 -18.74 38.31 -21.99
C PRO A 190 -18.99 37.87 -23.42
N THR A 191 -20.23 37.47 -23.71
CA THR A 191 -20.74 37.26 -25.08
C THR A 191 -20.79 38.60 -25.80
N ALA A 192 -19.66 39.30 -25.91
CA ALA A 192 -19.36 40.14 -27.03
C ALA A 192 -19.15 39.19 -28.19
N ASN A 193 -20.24 38.64 -28.73
CA ASN A 193 -20.32 38.50 -30.17
C ASN A 193 -20.25 39.95 -30.65
N PRO A 194 -19.11 40.46 -31.18
CA PRO A 194 -19.22 41.60 -32.06
C PRO A 194 -20.26 41.18 -33.09
N ALA A 195 -21.35 41.95 -33.20
CA ALA A 195 -22.30 41.76 -34.28
C ALA A 195 -21.47 41.58 -35.55
N PRO A 196 -21.67 40.50 -36.33
CA PRO A 196 -20.88 40.28 -37.53
C PRO A 196 -20.91 41.60 -38.30
N PRO A 197 -19.75 42.18 -38.66
CA PRO A 197 -19.75 43.39 -39.45
C PRO A 197 -20.63 43.08 -40.66
N ALA A 198 -21.66 43.89 -40.87
CA ALA A 198 -22.55 43.77 -42.01
C ALA A 198 -21.66 43.81 -43.25
N TYR A 199 -21.32 42.64 -43.77
CA TYR A 199 -20.55 42.53 -44.98
C TYR A 199 -21.52 42.95 -46.08
N ASN A 200 -21.28 44.13 -46.66
CA ASN A 200 -21.98 44.53 -47.86
C ASN A 200 -21.55 43.55 -48.96
N GLU A 201 -22.43 42.59 -49.23
CA GLU A 201 -22.35 41.50 -50.21
C GLU A 201 -22.41 42.01 -51.67
N ALA A 202 -21.82 43.18 -51.96
CA ALA A 202 -22.00 43.88 -53.23
C ALA A 202 -20.76 43.91 -54.14
N ALA A 203 -19.63 43.31 -53.78
CA ALA A 203 -18.42 43.46 -54.60
C ALA A 203 -17.45 42.26 -54.58
N ALA A 204 -17.93 41.06 -54.91
CA ALA A 204 -17.04 39.93 -55.23
C ALA A 204 -17.66 38.92 -56.21
N TYR A 205 -18.39 39.40 -57.22
CA TYR A 205 -18.77 38.61 -58.39
C TYR A 205 -18.01 39.10 -59.62
N HIS A 206 -16.69 39.04 -59.65
CA HIS A 206 -15.98 39.03 -60.92
C HIS A 206 -14.62 38.35 -60.75
N ASN A 207 -14.34 37.44 -61.67
CA ASN A 207 -13.06 36.78 -61.95
C ASN A 207 -12.79 35.45 -61.24
N PHE A 208 -13.51 34.40 -61.64
CA PHE A 208 -12.88 33.10 -61.87
C PHE A 208 -13.47 32.46 -63.13
N SER A 209 -12.90 32.81 -64.28
CA SER A 209 -13.07 32.10 -65.56
C SER A 209 -11.67 31.82 -66.13
N GLY A 210 -11.43 30.55 -66.47
CA GLY A 210 -10.18 30.04 -67.03
C GLY A 210 -9.34 29.31 -65.97
N LYS A 211 -8.92 28.07 -66.15
CA LYS A 211 -8.67 27.30 -67.38
C LYS A 211 -8.64 25.80 -67.02
N ASN A 212 -9.34 24.98 -67.79
CA ASN A 212 -9.01 23.57 -67.94
C ASN A 212 -7.60 23.46 -68.52
N GLY A 213 -6.81 22.54 -67.98
CA GLY A 213 -5.49 22.19 -68.48
C GLY A 213 -5.17 20.77 -68.03
N ASP A 214 -5.54 19.82 -68.90
CA ASP A 214 -5.09 18.44 -68.89
C ASP A 214 -3.55 18.41 -68.96
N VAL A 215 -2.90 17.63 -68.10
CA VAL A 215 -1.58 17.03 -68.39
C VAL A 215 -1.48 15.68 -67.65
N GLU A 216 -1.54 14.63 -68.48
CA GLU A 216 -0.93 13.28 -68.40
C GLU A 216 -0.69 12.58 -67.06
#